data_AF-A0AAJ6XU56-F1
#
_entry.id   AF-A0AAJ6XU56-F1
#
_cell.length_a   1.000
_cell.length_b   1.000
_cell.length_c   1.000
_cell.angle_alpha   90.00
_cell.angle_beta   90.00
_cell.angle_gamma   90.00
#
_symmetry.space_group_name_H-M   'P 1'
#
loop_
_entity.id
_entity.type
_entity.pdbx_description
1 polymer ?
#
loop_
_entity_poly.entity_id
_entity_poly.type
_entity_poly.pdbx_seq_one_letter_code
_entity_poly.pdbx_strand_id
1 'polypeptide(L)'
;MMPEFCDSCLLLALPDDVFTIVCRFLSPRDICTLSLCCRSLYALVASEKVWLTQCDMVGPVPHRDLLEWRKGVSSYRALCRFLVSVKPLIGIWVHQNPELGNVVYVMPGFVSVVGCRILPQELGPLGIEEGPILWAPVFEIIGDLDGSTTFFLHGRDKGNDYVYPGSVKSVERNCNVLLLEVDPRQQKSKLFPNKSFAYNPDKELARKVSRSHSGLPGSERMIIQCEAQVPFSRLAFSDRRKLIEVVTTQVGQKVSDLENSLLFPRLRNDEENFQKDLALLFERRSVLLKIYNLGQGFNWKEAPEVPCDPMQLQLSEVRKFLDQSSGSLNEDDNQMQSNTKRTLGGYFRASIRQILGKPPSINGSHTHSKHGCSRSERKHAPLHDFLRSGDTIGLTLHATVVRLSSYRAWPNMHDSRFALYKLPMRGPRADEEYAGLWGGTFGWPPGKPTEEKPGKALFFLLVSYEESEGQRNLIATKILEGTHYVLHPNGSAMFIVNIDEPLYDPFPWDVDAISFPLIVKHAFAGEGIANGYGFRYPGSKPGSLFVIENGLLVFVWKDSRTVLTMQRLNLQELLKKGERVPALPPISNFSYLTKSYSNVFTGFSTASACLPSPSLSM
;
A
#
# COMPACT_ATOMS: atom_id res chain seq x y z
N MET A 1 49.86 -48.54 13.94
CA MET A 1 49.49 -47.40 13.07
C MET A 1 47.98 -47.44 12.95
N MET A 2 47.26 -46.64 13.75
CA MET A 2 45.81 -46.54 13.68
C MET A 2 45.44 -45.73 12.43
N PRO A 3 44.38 -46.10 11.69
CA PRO A 3 43.92 -45.29 10.58
C PRO A 3 43.30 -44.02 11.14
N GLU A 4 43.87 -42.87 10.80
CA GLU A 4 43.24 -41.57 10.94
C GLU A 4 41.94 -41.61 10.14
N PHE A 5 40.81 -41.81 10.83
CA PHE A 5 39.52 -41.43 10.28
C PHE A 5 39.60 -39.94 10.06
N CYS A 6 39.66 -39.53 8.80
CA CYS A 6 39.33 -38.19 8.38
C CYS A 6 37.87 -37.98 8.80
N ASP A 7 37.66 -37.49 10.03
CA ASP A 7 36.37 -37.11 10.60
C ASP A 7 35.83 -35.98 9.73
N SER A 8 35.14 -36.35 8.66
CA SER A 8 34.36 -35.42 7.86
C SER A 8 33.33 -34.79 8.77
N CYS A 9 33.63 -33.57 9.25
CA CYS A 9 32.74 -32.77 10.09
C CYS A 9 31.41 -32.61 9.36
N LEU A 10 30.43 -33.43 9.73
CA LEU A 10 29.06 -33.33 9.22
C LEU A 10 28.52 -31.95 9.56
N LEU A 11 27.64 -31.39 8.73
CA LEU A 11 26.91 -30.14 8.99
C LEU A 11 26.27 -30.10 10.41
N LEU A 12 25.95 -31.28 10.94
CA LEU A 12 25.39 -31.51 12.27
C LEU A 12 26.37 -31.35 13.44
N ALA A 13 27.68 -31.38 13.17
CA ALA A 13 28.74 -31.19 14.16
C ALA A 13 29.15 -29.72 14.28
N LEU A 14 28.59 -28.83 13.46
CA LEU A 14 28.85 -27.40 13.56
C LEU A 14 28.20 -26.83 14.83
N PRO A 15 28.87 -25.90 15.53
CA PRO A 15 28.23 -25.12 16.59
C PRO A 15 27.00 -24.35 16.07
N ASP A 16 25.99 -24.19 16.91
CA ASP A 16 24.73 -23.49 16.59
C ASP A 16 24.94 -22.09 15.99
N ASP A 17 25.94 -21.36 16.46
CA ASP A 17 26.24 -20.02 15.98
C ASP A 17 26.82 -20.05 14.55
N VAL A 18 27.63 -21.07 14.21
CA VAL A 18 28.13 -21.29 12.85
C VAL A 18 26.99 -21.70 11.92
N PHE A 19 26.11 -22.58 12.38
CA PHE A 19 24.91 -22.97 11.63
C PHE A 19 23.99 -21.78 11.34
N THR A 20 23.86 -20.86 12.31
CA THR A 20 23.11 -19.61 12.15
C THR A 20 23.74 -18.70 11.09
N ILE A 21 25.08 -18.62 11.03
CA ILE A 21 25.80 -17.90 9.97
C ILE A 21 25.53 -18.53 8.60
N VAL A 22 25.59 -19.85 8.48
CA VAL A 22 25.27 -20.56 7.22
C VAL A 22 23.83 -20.25 6.79
N CYS A 23 22.89 -20.24 7.73
CA CYS A 23 21.48 -19.94 7.42
C CYS A 23 21.28 -18.52 6.86
N ARG A 24 22.15 -17.53 7.15
CA ARG A 24 22.06 -16.19 6.55
C ARG A 24 22.14 -16.20 5.01
N PHE A 25 22.77 -17.21 4.45
CA PHE A 25 22.93 -17.35 2.99
C PHE A 25 21.81 -18.16 2.34
N LEU A 26 20.87 -18.68 3.13
CA LEU A 26 19.74 -19.48 2.68
C LEU A 26 18.45 -18.68 2.72
N SER A 27 17.53 -18.96 1.81
CA SER A 27 16.19 -18.39 1.92
C SER A 27 15.40 -19.10 3.02
N PRO A 28 14.38 -18.45 3.61
CA PRO A 28 13.46 -19.10 4.57
C PRO A 28 12.83 -20.40 4.02
N ARG A 29 12.65 -20.49 2.70
CA ARG A 29 12.13 -21.70 2.02
C ARG A 29 13.18 -22.82 2.01
N ASP A 30 14.43 -22.50 1.77
CA ASP A 30 15.52 -23.48 1.78
C ASP A 30 15.77 -24.00 3.18
N ILE A 31 15.67 -23.14 4.20
CA ILE A 31 15.72 -23.53 5.61
C ILE A 31 14.57 -24.48 5.97
N CYS A 32 13.35 -24.19 5.52
CA CYS A 32 12.24 -25.13 5.66
C CYS A 32 12.55 -26.47 4.98
N THR A 33 13.18 -26.45 3.82
CA THR A 33 13.57 -27.67 3.08
C THR A 33 14.63 -28.47 3.83
N LEU A 34 15.63 -27.80 4.41
CA LEU A 34 16.64 -28.42 5.27
C LEU A 34 16.03 -29.12 6.49
N SER A 35 14.98 -28.54 7.08
CA SER A 35 14.29 -29.15 8.22
C SER A 35 13.63 -30.49 7.88
N LEU A 36 13.39 -30.79 6.59
CA LEU A 36 12.81 -32.04 6.13
C LEU A 36 13.86 -33.14 5.90
N CYS A 37 15.15 -32.81 5.86
CA CYS A 37 16.21 -33.75 5.50
C CYS A 37 16.46 -34.81 6.59
N CYS A 38 16.51 -34.41 7.87
CA CYS A 38 16.66 -35.34 8.99
C CYS A 38 16.22 -34.72 10.33
N ARG A 39 16.04 -35.56 11.36
CA ARG A 39 15.60 -35.13 12.70
C ARG A 39 16.56 -34.13 13.37
N SER A 40 17.86 -34.30 13.19
CA SER A 40 18.85 -33.40 13.78
C SER A 40 18.82 -32.02 13.12
N LEU A 41 18.70 -31.94 11.79
CA LEU A 41 18.51 -30.67 11.09
C LEU A 41 17.17 -30.02 11.42
N TYR A 42 16.11 -30.82 11.59
CA TYR A 42 14.83 -30.32 12.07
C TYR A 42 14.99 -29.62 13.43
N ALA A 43 15.69 -30.24 14.39
CA ALA A 43 15.93 -29.67 15.71
C ALA A 43 16.75 -28.38 15.64
N LEU A 44 17.82 -28.35 14.83
CA LEU A 44 18.64 -27.15 14.62
C LEU A 44 17.84 -26.00 13.97
N VAL A 45 17.06 -26.30 12.93
CA VAL A 45 16.21 -25.32 12.25
C VAL A 45 15.05 -24.85 13.16
N ALA A 46 14.63 -25.64 14.13
CA ALA A 46 13.61 -25.22 15.10
C ALA A 46 14.11 -24.16 16.09
N SER A 47 15.42 -23.87 16.13
CA SER A 47 16.01 -22.84 16.99
C SER A 47 15.52 -21.43 16.67
N GLU A 48 15.11 -20.69 17.71
CA GLU A 48 14.69 -19.29 17.61
C GLU A 48 15.80 -18.38 17.05
N LYS A 49 17.09 -18.69 17.31
CA LYS A 49 18.24 -17.92 16.80
C LYS A 49 18.29 -17.90 15.27
N VAL A 50 18.00 -19.04 14.63
CA VAL A 50 17.99 -19.18 13.17
C VAL A 50 16.92 -18.28 12.57
N TRP A 51 15.71 -18.30 13.14
CA TRP A 51 14.60 -17.52 12.62
C TRP A 51 14.66 -16.03 12.96
N LEU A 52 15.23 -15.64 14.10
CA LEU A 52 15.54 -14.24 14.39
C LEU A 52 16.51 -13.68 13.33
N THR A 53 17.55 -14.45 13.03
CA THR A 53 18.51 -14.10 11.97
C THR A 53 17.83 -13.99 10.60
N GLN A 54 16.89 -14.87 10.29
CA GLN A 54 16.09 -14.73 9.06
C GLN A 54 15.22 -13.47 9.08
N CYS A 55 14.59 -13.13 10.21
CA CYS A 55 13.83 -11.89 10.33
C CYS A 55 14.70 -10.66 10.04
N ASP A 56 15.92 -10.61 10.60
CA ASP A 56 16.90 -9.55 10.34
C ASP A 56 17.25 -9.44 8.84
N MET A 57 17.50 -10.58 8.19
CA MET A 57 17.84 -10.64 6.76
C MET A 57 16.66 -10.21 5.86
N VAL A 58 15.42 -10.44 6.29
CA VAL A 58 14.24 -9.95 5.57
C VAL A 58 14.21 -8.41 5.65
N GLY A 59 14.57 -7.81 6.79
CA GLY A 59 14.94 -6.40 6.91
C GLY A 59 13.87 -5.30 6.74
N PRO A 60 12.53 -5.52 6.79
CA PRO A 60 11.57 -4.43 6.76
C PRO A 60 11.51 -3.66 8.09
N VAL A 61 12.10 -4.21 9.15
CA VAL A 61 12.02 -3.71 10.53
C VAL A 61 13.41 -3.82 11.18
N PRO A 62 13.87 -2.83 11.96
CA PRO A 62 15.14 -2.91 12.68
C PRO A 62 15.18 -4.05 13.70
N HIS A 63 16.37 -4.61 13.97
CA HIS A 63 16.56 -5.73 14.91
C HIS A 63 15.89 -5.52 16.27
N ARG A 64 16.03 -4.31 16.85
CA ARG A 64 15.46 -3.95 18.16
C ARG A 64 13.94 -4.06 18.17
N ASP A 65 13.28 -3.74 17.07
CA ASP A 65 11.82 -3.78 16.96
C ASP A 65 11.32 -5.21 16.69
N LEU A 66 12.16 -6.08 16.11
CA LEU A 66 11.83 -7.51 15.98
C LEU A 66 11.68 -8.20 17.34
N LEU A 67 12.48 -7.81 18.33
CA LEU A 67 12.36 -8.31 19.70
C LEU A 67 11.00 -7.96 20.32
N GLU A 68 10.48 -6.77 20.00
CA GLU A 68 9.15 -6.34 20.44
C GLU A 68 8.05 -7.07 19.68
N TRP A 69 8.17 -7.19 18.35
CA TRP A 69 7.21 -7.90 17.50
C TRP A 69 7.12 -9.39 17.86
N ARG A 70 8.22 -10.00 18.32
CA ARG A 70 8.24 -11.38 18.82
C ARG A 70 7.22 -11.62 19.92
N LYS A 71 6.91 -10.63 20.75
CA LYS A 71 5.91 -10.74 21.83
C LYS A 71 4.49 -10.93 21.27
N GLY A 72 4.23 -10.47 20.04
CA GLY A 72 2.93 -10.57 19.38
C GLY A 72 2.67 -11.89 18.65
N VAL A 73 3.66 -12.77 18.50
CA VAL A 73 3.56 -14.03 17.74
C VAL A 73 4.11 -15.22 18.51
N SER A 74 3.83 -16.43 18.04
CA SER A 74 4.23 -17.67 18.71
C SER A 74 5.74 -17.94 18.69
N SER A 75 6.45 -17.51 17.62
CA SER A 75 7.88 -17.77 17.40
C SER A 75 8.49 -16.78 16.39
N TYR A 76 9.81 -16.68 16.33
CA TYR A 76 10.48 -15.96 15.22
C TYR A 76 10.21 -16.63 13.87
N ARG A 77 9.91 -17.93 13.83
CA ARG A 77 9.48 -18.60 12.60
C ARG A 77 8.15 -18.03 12.10
N ALA A 78 7.18 -17.86 13.00
CA ALA A 78 5.91 -17.21 12.68
C ALA A 78 6.13 -15.74 12.26
N LEU A 79 7.00 -15.01 12.97
CA LEU A 79 7.36 -13.66 12.58
C LEU A 79 7.97 -13.61 11.17
N CYS A 80 8.93 -14.49 10.88
CA CYS A 80 9.60 -14.57 9.59
C CYS A 80 8.60 -14.88 8.46
N ARG A 81 7.66 -15.80 8.69
CA ARG A 81 6.56 -16.10 7.75
C ARG A 81 5.77 -14.83 7.41
N PHE A 82 5.38 -14.06 8.43
CA PHE A 82 4.69 -12.78 8.24
C PHE A 82 5.55 -11.79 7.44
N LEU A 83 6.78 -11.53 7.88
CA LEU A 83 7.69 -10.56 7.25
C LEU A 83 7.98 -10.89 5.78
N VAL A 84 8.20 -12.16 5.44
CA VAL A 84 8.41 -12.61 4.06
C VAL A 84 7.17 -12.32 3.20
N SER A 85 5.97 -12.52 3.74
CA SER A 85 4.72 -12.30 3.01
C SER A 85 4.44 -10.81 2.75
N VAL A 86 4.83 -9.91 3.66
CA VAL A 86 4.51 -8.47 3.56
C VAL A 86 5.66 -7.61 3.04
N LYS A 87 6.91 -8.09 3.05
CA LYS A 87 8.08 -7.35 2.55
C LYS A 87 7.87 -6.79 1.14
N PRO A 88 7.32 -7.54 0.16
CA PRO A 88 7.08 -7.01 -1.18
C PRO A 88 6.11 -5.83 -1.22
N LEU A 89 5.28 -5.64 -0.19
CA LEU A 89 4.29 -4.57 -0.11
C LEU A 89 4.89 -3.24 0.34
N ILE A 90 6.01 -3.25 1.06
CA ILE A 90 6.65 -2.03 1.57
C ILE A 90 7.10 -1.13 0.41
N GLY A 91 6.83 0.17 0.53
CA GLY A 91 7.23 1.19 -0.43
C GLY A 91 6.10 2.15 -0.81
N ILE A 92 6.34 2.95 -1.84
CA ILE A 92 5.39 3.94 -2.35
C ILE A 92 4.53 3.32 -3.44
N TRP A 93 3.22 3.54 -3.30
CA TRP A 93 2.20 3.12 -4.23
C TRP A 93 1.40 4.35 -4.66
N VAL A 94 0.98 4.35 -5.93
CA VAL A 94 0.27 5.48 -6.53
C VAL A 94 -0.94 5.02 -7.34
N HIS A 95 -1.86 5.95 -7.57
CA HIS A 95 -2.93 5.82 -8.54
C HIS A 95 -3.03 7.13 -9.35
N GLN A 96 -3.50 7.05 -10.59
CA GLN A 96 -3.50 8.21 -11.50
C GLN A 96 -4.62 9.22 -11.21
N ASN A 97 -5.76 8.79 -10.64
CA ASN A 97 -6.94 9.64 -10.44
C ASN A 97 -7.33 9.72 -8.96
N PRO A 98 -7.52 10.91 -8.34
CA PRO A 98 -7.34 12.21 -8.96
C PRO A 98 -5.86 12.47 -9.26
N GLU A 99 -5.60 13.54 -10.01
CA GLU A 99 -4.22 13.99 -10.26
C GLU A 99 -3.54 14.46 -8.94
N LEU A 100 -4.28 14.61 -7.83
CA LEU A 100 -3.79 14.91 -6.48
C LEU A 100 -4.08 13.80 -5.48
N GLY A 101 -3.16 13.61 -4.54
CA GLY A 101 -3.45 12.93 -3.26
C GLY A 101 -3.60 11.41 -3.34
N ASN A 102 -2.86 10.77 -4.24
CA ASN A 102 -2.87 9.31 -4.42
C ASN A 102 -1.63 8.57 -3.99
N VAL A 103 -0.77 9.24 -3.24
CA VAL A 103 0.45 8.62 -2.75
C VAL A 103 0.11 7.83 -1.49
N VAL A 104 0.21 6.52 -1.58
CA VAL A 104 0.05 5.60 -0.45
C VAL A 104 1.41 5.02 -0.13
N TYR A 105 1.93 5.33 1.05
CA TYR A 105 3.16 4.71 1.55
C TYR A 105 2.80 3.54 2.45
N VAL A 106 3.32 2.36 2.13
CA VAL A 106 3.14 1.16 2.94
C VAL A 106 4.36 0.97 3.83
N MET A 107 4.13 1.02 5.14
CA MET A 107 5.19 0.95 6.14
C MET A 107 4.88 -0.03 7.28
N PRO A 108 5.91 -0.48 8.03
CA PRO A 108 5.71 -1.34 9.19
C PRO A 108 4.96 -0.64 10.33
N GLY A 109 4.03 -1.35 10.96
CA GLY A 109 3.34 -0.98 12.20
C GLY A 109 3.84 -1.79 13.41
N PHE A 110 2.96 -2.58 14.03
CA PHE A 110 3.33 -3.57 15.06
C PHE A 110 2.75 -4.93 14.71
N VAL A 111 3.61 -5.86 14.28
CA VAL A 111 3.19 -7.15 13.67
C VAL A 111 2.14 -6.89 12.57
N SER A 112 2.32 -5.78 11.86
CA SER A 112 1.41 -5.30 10.83
C SER A 112 2.17 -4.47 9.79
N VAL A 113 1.56 -4.30 8.61
CA VAL A 113 1.94 -3.27 7.64
C VAL A 113 0.72 -2.39 7.34
N VAL A 114 0.94 -1.08 7.27
CA VAL A 114 -0.11 -0.08 7.15
C VAL A 114 0.12 0.71 5.87
N GLY A 115 -0.91 0.82 5.04
CA GLY A 115 -0.94 1.73 3.90
C GLY A 115 -1.46 3.10 4.33
N CYS A 116 -0.58 4.11 4.31
CA CYS A 116 -0.89 5.49 4.70
C CYS A 116 -0.96 6.38 3.46
N ARG A 117 -2.11 6.99 3.20
CA ARG A 117 -2.28 8.00 2.16
C ARG A 117 -1.73 9.32 2.65
N ILE A 118 -0.80 9.89 1.89
CA ILE A 118 -0.21 11.20 2.18
C ILE A 118 -1.06 12.26 1.48
N LEU A 119 -1.48 13.27 2.23
CA LEU A 119 -2.39 14.28 1.70
C LEU A 119 -1.62 15.42 1.01
N PRO A 120 -2.17 15.96 -0.09
CA PRO A 120 -1.78 17.26 -0.62
C PRO A 120 -2.04 18.34 0.43
N GLN A 121 -1.02 19.10 0.79
CA GLN A 121 -1.09 20.14 1.81
C GLN A 121 -0.10 21.27 1.55
N GLU A 122 -0.40 22.45 2.07
CA GLU A 122 0.59 23.50 2.28
C GLU A 122 1.29 23.30 3.60
N LEU A 123 2.59 23.60 3.64
CA LEU A 123 3.40 23.48 4.83
C LEU A 123 3.23 24.72 5.70
N GLY A 124 3.04 24.48 6.99
CA GLY A 124 3.05 25.52 8.01
C GLY A 124 4.45 26.10 8.27
N PRO A 125 4.57 27.00 9.26
CA PRO A 125 5.83 27.69 9.59
C PRO A 125 6.96 26.72 9.96
N LEU A 126 6.66 25.51 10.42
CA LEU A 126 7.69 24.52 10.77
C LEU A 126 8.35 23.83 9.56
N GLY A 127 7.83 24.02 8.33
CA GLY A 127 8.39 23.42 7.12
C GLY A 127 8.25 21.89 7.06
N ILE A 128 9.06 21.23 6.23
CA ILE A 128 8.96 19.77 5.98
C ILE A 128 9.50 18.94 7.15
N GLU A 129 10.58 19.36 7.82
CA GLU A 129 11.30 18.54 8.80
C GLU A 129 10.64 18.47 10.17
N GLU A 130 10.14 19.63 10.62
CA GLU A 130 9.54 19.82 11.94
C GLU A 130 8.01 19.87 11.86
N GLY A 131 7.44 20.20 10.70
CA GLY A 131 5.99 20.29 10.52
C GLY A 131 5.33 18.91 10.40
N PRO A 132 4.13 18.71 10.99
CA PRO A 132 3.38 17.48 10.81
C PRO A 132 2.86 17.40 9.37
N ILE A 133 2.99 16.23 8.74
CA ILE A 133 2.32 15.95 7.48
C ILE A 133 0.95 15.32 7.74
N LEU A 134 -0.06 15.73 7.00
CA LEU A 134 -1.39 15.13 7.02
C LEU A 134 -1.40 13.78 6.29
N TRP A 135 -1.97 12.76 6.92
CA TRP A 135 -2.13 11.44 6.32
C TRP A 135 -3.41 10.72 6.75
N ALA A 136 -3.92 9.79 5.94
CA ALA A 136 -5.09 8.98 6.23
C ALA A 136 -4.80 7.48 6.09
N PRO A 137 -5.38 6.60 6.92
CA PRO A 137 -5.20 5.16 6.75
C PRO A 137 -5.99 4.63 5.55
N VAL A 138 -5.38 3.75 4.77
CA VAL A 138 -6.01 3.11 3.59
C VAL A 138 -6.33 1.65 3.87
N PHE A 139 -5.33 0.89 4.31
CA PHE A 139 -5.49 -0.51 4.67
C PHE A 139 -4.44 -0.91 5.71
N GLU A 140 -4.69 -2.01 6.40
CA GLU A 140 -3.77 -2.65 7.32
C GLU A 140 -3.75 -4.16 7.07
N ILE A 141 -2.57 -4.76 7.09
CA ILE A 141 -2.40 -6.21 7.08
C ILE A 141 -1.75 -6.62 8.38
N ILE A 142 -2.42 -7.47 9.15
CA ILE A 142 -1.99 -7.88 10.49
C ILE A 142 -1.53 -9.34 10.44
N GLY A 143 -0.42 -9.63 11.13
CA GLY A 143 0.04 -11.00 11.33
C GLY A 143 -0.68 -11.62 12.52
N ASP A 144 -1.20 -12.84 12.39
CA ASP A 144 -1.74 -13.65 13.49
C ASP A 144 -0.59 -14.35 14.27
N LEU A 145 -0.91 -15.08 15.33
CA LEU A 145 0.04 -15.81 16.18
C LEU A 145 0.92 -16.79 15.41
N ASP A 146 0.41 -17.38 14.32
CA ASP A 146 1.13 -18.32 13.45
C ASP A 146 1.86 -17.64 12.27
N GLY A 147 1.79 -16.31 12.19
CA GLY A 147 2.36 -15.52 11.09
C GLY A 147 1.51 -15.49 9.83
N SER A 148 0.28 -16.02 9.84
CA SER A 148 -0.68 -15.81 8.76
C SER A 148 -1.15 -14.37 8.71
N THR A 149 -1.61 -13.91 7.54
CA THR A 149 -1.99 -12.52 7.29
C THR A 149 -3.49 -12.34 7.25
N THR A 150 -4.00 -11.33 7.93
CA THR A 150 -5.38 -10.85 7.84
C THR A 150 -5.40 -9.44 7.25
N PHE A 151 -6.43 -9.09 6.49
CA PHE A 151 -6.53 -7.80 5.80
C PHE A 151 -7.69 -6.97 6.34
N PHE A 152 -7.45 -5.68 6.54
CA PHE A 152 -8.46 -4.70 6.87
C PHE A 152 -8.35 -3.52 5.90
N LEU A 153 -9.41 -3.23 5.17
CA LEU A 153 -9.55 -1.97 4.46
C LEU A 153 -10.07 -0.92 5.45
N HIS A 154 -9.54 0.30 5.40
CA HIS A 154 -10.03 1.43 6.19
C HIS A 154 -10.94 2.32 5.34
N GLY A 155 -11.99 2.85 5.94
CA GLY A 155 -12.82 3.86 5.31
C GLY A 155 -13.73 4.55 6.30
N ARG A 156 -14.31 5.67 5.87
CA ARG A 156 -15.28 6.43 6.66
C ARG A 156 -16.66 6.38 6.01
N ASP A 157 -17.68 6.09 6.80
CA ASP A 157 -19.08 6.18 6.38
C ASP A 157 -19.92 6.94 7.42
N LYS A 158 -20.78 7.84 6.96
CA LYS A 158 -21.66 8.68 7.80
C LYS A 158 -20.94 9.33 8.99
N GLY A 159 -19.72 9.81 8.79
CA GLY A 159 -18.91 10.47 9.82
C GLY A 159 -18.24 9.53 10.83
N ASN A 160 -18.43 8.20 10.73
CA ASN A 160 -17.78 7.22 11.59
C ASN A 160 -16.71 6.45 10.82
N ASP A 161 -15.63 6.09 11.51
CA ASP A 161 -14.55 5.27 10.96
C ASP A 161 -14.93 3.78 11.03
N TYR A 162 -14.65 3.07 9.95
CA TYR A 162 -14.93 1.64 9.78
C TYR A 162 -13.68 0.89 9.32
N VAL A 163 -13.61 -0.38 9.70
CA VAL A 163 -12.71 -1.38 9.10
C VAL A 163 -13.53 -2.44 8.38
N TYR A 164 -13.03 -2.88 7.23
CA TYR A 164 -13.67 -3.88 6.40
C TYR A 164 -12.74 -5.09 6.28
N PRO A 165 -13.00 -6.18 7.03
CA PRO A 165 -12.16 -7.35 7.05
C PRO A 165 -12.19 -8.07 5.69
N GLY A 166 -11.06 -8.65 5.32
CA GLY A 166 -10.90 -9.45 4.11
C GLY A 166 -9.66 -10.35 4.19
N SER A 167 -9.28 -10.98 3.08
CA SER A 167 -8.06 -11.80 3.02
C SER A 167 -6.99 -11.21 2.13
N VAL A 168 -5.75 -11.66 2.33
CA VAL A 168 -4.63 -11.42 1.42
C VAL A 168 -4.41 -12.68 0.58
N LYS A 169 -4.41 -12.56 -0.75
CA LYS A 169 -3.91 -13.62 -1.65
C LYS A 169 -2.40 -13.79 -1.49
N SER A 170 -1.84 -14.88 -2.00
CA SER A 170 -0.38 -15.04 -2.02
C SER A 170 0.28 -13.82 -2.65
N VAL A 171 1.19 -13.17 -1.90
CA VAL A 171 1.89 -11.97 -2.35
C VAL A 171 3.08 -12.37 -3.22
N GLU A 172 3.11 -11.90 -4.46
CA GLU A 172 4.24 -12.13 -5.35
C GLU A 172 5.46 -11.30 -4.93
N ARG A 173 6.66 -11.90 -4.99
CA ARG A 173 7.92 -11.29 -4.49
C ARG A 173 8.24 -9.92 -5.11
N ASN A 174 7.88 -9.72 -6.36
CA ASN A 174 8.18 -8.51 -7.14
C ASN A 174 6.91 -7.73 -7.48
N CYS A 175 5.83 -7.90 -6.71
CA CYS A 175 4.54 -7.30 -7.02
C CYS A 175 4.66 -5.79 -7.29
N ASN A 176 4.03 -5.35 -8.36
CA ASN A 176 3.99 -3.94 -8.77
C ASN A 176 2.56 -3.41 -8.93
N VAL A 177 1.55 -4.25 -8.70
CA VAL A 177 0.14 -3.87 -8.65
C VAL A 177 -0.52 -4.51 -7.43
N LEU A 178 -1.20 -3.70 -6.62
CA LEU A 178 -2.13 -4.13 -5.58
C LEU A 178 -3.55 -3.95 -6.08
N LEU A 179 -4.34 -5.01 -6.10
CA LEU A 179 -5.74 -5.01 -6.53
C LEU A 179 -6.65 -5.22 -5.34
N LEU A 180 -7.69 -4.41 -5.23
CA LEU A 180 -8.83 -4.67 -4.35
C LEU A 180 -9.91 -5.40 -5.17
N GLU A 181 -10.14 -6.66 -4.81
CA GLU A 181 -11.04 -7.55 -5.52
C GLU A 181 -12.09 -8.15 -4.57
N VAL A 182 -13.13 -8.73 -5.17
CA VAL A 182 -14.04 -9.64 -4.46
C VAL A 182 -13.74 -11.04 -4.99
N ASP A 183 -13.58 -12.01 -4.09
CA ASP A 183 -13.44 -13.41 -4.47
C ASP A 183 -14.61 -14.25 -3.94
N PRO A 184 -15.13 -15.17 -4.76
CA PRO A 184 -16.03 -16.21 -4.30
C PRO A 184 -15.27 -17.23 -3.46
N ARG A 185 -15.87 -17.68 -2.36
CA ARG A 185 -15.32 -18.68 -1.45
C ARG A 185 -16.29 -19.82 -1.31
N GLN A 186 -15.76 -21.03 -1.20
CA GLN A 186 -16.53 -22.18 -0.75
C GLN A 186 -16.53 -22.18 0.77
N GLN A 187 -17.70 -22.43 1.37
CA GLN A 187 -17.78 -22.56 2.81
C GLN A 187 -16.95 -23.79 3.20
N LYS A 188 -15.86 -23.60 3.95
CA LYS A 188 -15.10 -24.74 4.47
C LYS A 188 -16.01 -25.49 5.43
N SER A 189 -16.58 -26.61 4.98
CA SER A 189 -17.28 -27.55 5.85
C SER A 189 -16.34 -27.89 7.00
N LYS A 190 -16.81 -27.73 8.24
CA LYS A 190 -16.09 -28.07 9.48
C LYS A 190 -15.72 -29.57 9.48
N LEU A 191 -14.62 -29.94 8.82
CA LEU A 191 -13.98 -31.24 8.99
C LEU A 191 -12.62 -31.00 9.64
N PHE A 192 -12.71 -30.98 10.97
CA PHE A 192 -11.70 -31.11 12.02
C PHE A 192 -10.46 -30.17 12.03
N PRO A 193 -10.16 -29.57 13.20
CA PRO A 193 -9.01 -28.69 13.38
C PRO A 193 -7.69 -29.45 13.41
N ASN A 194 -6.65 -28.73 12.99
CA ASN A 194 -5.24 -28.90 13.36
C ASN A 194 -4.97 -29.99 14.40
N LYS A 195 -4.24 -31.04 14.00
CA LYS A 195 -3.41 -31.79 14.94
C LYS A 195 -2.36 -30.83 15.49
N SER A 196 -2.67 -30.22 16.62
CA SER A 196 -1.67 -29.72 17.55
C SER A 196 -0.79 -30.92 17.94
N PHE A 197 0.49 -30.85 17.61
CA PHE A 197 1.47 -31.70 18.27
C PHE A 197 1.65 -31.16 19.70
N ALA A 198 0.72 -31.54 20.58
CA ALA A 198 0.96 -31.47 22.01
C ALA A 198 2.03 -32.52 22.33
N TYR A 199 3.22 -32.05 22.66
CA TYR A 199 4.26 -32.84 23.30
C TYR A 199 3.73 -33.35 24.64
N ASN A 200 3.66 -34.66 24.81
CA ASN A 200 3.50 -35.32 26.09
C ASN A 200 4.75 -36.21 26.26
N PRO A 201 5.68 -35.90 27.18
CA PRO A 201 6.83 -36.75 27.43
C PRO A 201 6.39 -37.83 28.42
N ASP A 202 6.20 -39.05 27.94
CA ASP A 202 6.51 -40.29 28.66
C ASP A 202 5.82 -41.48 27.99
N LYS A 203 6.61 -42.26 27.27
CA LYS A 203 6.74 -43.72 27.45
C LYS A 203 7.59 -44.29 26.32
N GLU A 204 8.69 -44.90 26.74
CA GLU A 204 9.49 -45.82 25.96
C GLU A 204 8.61 -46.86 25.26
N LEU A 205 8.78 -47.01 23.94
CA LEU A 205 8.68 -48.32 23.33
C LEU A 205 9.67 -48.43 22.18
N ALA A 206 10.87 -48.88 22.52
CA ALA A 206 11.76 -49.50 21.55
C ALA A 206 11.15 -50.85 21.13
N ARG A 207 11.01 -51.07 19.81
CA ARG A 207 11.48 -52.30 19.12
C ARG A 207 11.13 -52.33 17.62
N LYS A 208 12.21 -52.49 16.85
CA LYS A 208 12.39 -53.32 15.64
C LYS A 208 11.75 -52.90 14.30
N VAL A 209 12.63 -52.35 13.45
CA VAL A 209 13.09 -52.87 12.15
C VAL A 209 12.05 -53.58 11.26
N SER A 210 11.82 -53.00 10.07
CA SER A 210 11.89 -53.74 8.81
C SER A 210 12.00 -52.78 7.61
N ARG A 211 13.17 -52.79 6.96
CA ARG A 211 13.36 -52.34 5.58
C ARG A 211 12.81 -53.43 4.66
N SER A 212 11.86 -53.09 3.81
CA SER A 212 11.52 -53.89 2.63
C SER A 212 11.26 -52.98 1.44
N HIS A 213 11.89 -53.36 0.33
CA HIS A 213 11.85 -52.74 -0.97
C HIS A 213 10.48 -52.84 -1.64
N SER A 214 10.32 -52.01 -2.68
CA SER A 214 9.46 -52.14 -3.86
C SER A 214 8.11 -51.41 -3.84
N GLY A 215 7.90 -50.62 -4.90
CA GLY A 215 6.61 -50.06 -5.28
C GLY A 215 6.49 -48.56 -5.07
N LEU A 216 7.02 -47.77 -6.00
CA LEU A 216 6.50 -46.43 -6.29
C LEU A 216 5.02 -46.58 -6.68
N PRO A 217 4.05 -45.90 -6.03
CA PRO A 217 2.84 -45.50 -6.70
C PRO A 217 3.13 -44.14 -7.32
N GLY A 218 3.13 -44.11 -8.65
CA GLY A 218 3.18 -42.88 -9.42
C GLY A 218 2.15 -41.88 -8.88
N SER A 219 2.57 -40.62 -8.83
CA SER A 219 1.69 -39.49 -8.55
C SER A 219 0.59 -39.45 -9.61
N GLU A 220 -0.50 -40.17 -9.36
CA GLU A 220 -1.80 -39.80 -9.90
C GLU A 220 -2.10 -38.42 -9.32
N ARG A 221 -1.82 -37.42 -10.16
CA ARG A 221 -2.35 -36.09 -10.01
C ARG A 221 -3.87 -36.25 -9.88
N MET A 222 -4.36 -36.16 -8.65
CA MET A 222 -5.73 -35.79 -8.38
C MET A 222 -5.88 -34.34 -8.83
N ILE A 223 -5.98 -34.15 -10.16
CA ILE A 223 -6.54 -32.95 -10.76
C ILE A 223 -7.99 -32.99 -10.33
N ILE A 224 -8.29 -32.43 -9.16
CA ILE A 224 -9.61 -31.88 -8.93
C ILE A 224 -9.80 -30.91 -10.09
N GLN A 225 -10.72 -31.26 -10.99
CA GLN A 225 -11.20 -30.36 -12.03
C GLN A 225 -11.80 -29.14 -11.31
N CYS A 226 -10.97 -28.16 -10.97
CA CYS A 226 -11.46 -26.83 -10.70
C CYS A 226 -12.05 -26.34 -12.02
N GLU A 227 -13.38 -26.35 -12.11
CA GLU A 227 -14.08 -25.56 -13.13
C GLU A 227 -13.41 -24.20 -13.21
N ALA A 228 -13.14 -23.73 -14.44
CA ALA A 228 -12.40 -22.50 -14.67
C ALA A 228 -13.13 -21.31 -14.04
N GLN A 229 -12.77 -20.99 -12.80
CA GLN A 229 -13.37 -19.92 -12.01
C GLN A 229 -13.24 -18.62 -12.79
N VAL A 230 -14.36 -17.92 -12.99
CA VAL A 230 -14.34 -16.62 -13.64
C VAL A 230 -13.59 -15.65 -12.70
N PRO A 231 -12.45 -15.07 -13.10
CA PRO A 231 -11.75 -14.10 -12.27
C PRO A 231 -12.52 -12.77 -12.21
N PHE A 232 -12.44 -12.08 -11.07
CA PHE A 232 -13.05 -10.77 -10.85
C PHE A 232 -12.70 -9.76 -11.96
N SER A 233 -11.47 -9.79 -12.46
CA SER A 233 -10.98 -8.93 -13.55
C SER A 233 -11.70 -9.10 -14.90
N ARG A 234 -12.43 -10.20 -15.13
CA ARG A 234 -13.22 -10.44 -16.35
C ARG A 234 -14.63 -9.86 -16.29
N LEU A 235 -15.09 -9.42 -15.11
CA LEU A 235 -16.38 -8.77 -14.94
C LEU A 235 -16.38 -7.35 -15.54
N ALA A 236 -17.55 -6.88 -15.95
CA ALA A 236 -17.74 -5.49 -16.35
C ALA A 236 -17.38 -4.55 -15.18
N PHE A 237 -16.93 -3.32 -15.49
CA PHE A 237 -16.54 -2.36 -14.46
C PHE A 237 -17.68 -2.02 -13.49
N SER A 238 -18.91 -1.89 -14.01
CA SER A 238 -20.12 -1.68 -13.21
C SER A 238 -20.33 -2.79 -12.19
N ASP A 239 -20.12 -4.04 -12.59
CA ASP A 239 -20.37 -5.21 -11.74
C ASP A 239 -19.28 -5.35 -10.68
N ARG A 240 -18.01 -5.11 -11.06
CA ARG A 240 -16.89 -5.06 -10.11
C ARG A 240 -17.13 -4.01 -9.02
N ARG A 241 -17.54 -2.80 -9.43
CA ARG A 241 -17.86 -1.72 -8.50
C ARG A 241 -19.01 -2.09 -7.56
N LYS A 242 -20.14 -2.56 -8.12
CA LYS A 242 -21.31 -2.98 -7.34
C LYS A 242 -20.97 -4.07 -6.34
N LEU A 243 -20.16 -5.07 -6.71
CA LEU A 243 -19.75 -6.13 -5.80
C LEU A 243 -18.93 -5.61 -4.62
N ILE A 244 -17.96 -4.73 -4.86
CA ILE A 244 -17.17 -4.14 -3.77
C ILE A 244 -18.07 -3.28 -2.85
N GLU A 245 -19.00 -2.49 -3.43
CA GLU A 245 -19.97 -1.68 -2.67
C GLU A 245 -20.87 -2.56 -1.78
N VAL A 246 -21.42 -3.65 -2.34
CA VAL A 246 -22.25 -4.61 -1.59
C VAL A 246 -21.46 -5.29 -0.47
N VAL A 247 -20.26 -5.79 -0.75
CA VAL A 247 -19.42 -6.45 0.27
C VAL A 247 -19.06 -5.47 1.39
N THR A 248 -18.57 -4.27 1.05
CA THR A 248 -18.17 -3.27 2.05
C THR A 248 -19.34 -2.80 2.91
N THR A 249 -20.56 -2.68 2.36
CA THR A 249 -21.75 -2.29 3.15
C THR A 249 -22.10 -3.32 4.23
N GLN A 250 -21.73 -4.58 4.02
CA GLN A 250 -22.17 -5.69 4.87
C GLN A 250 -21.10 -6.12 5.88
N VAL A 251 -19.82 -6.12 5.48
CA VAL A 251 -18.72 -6.54 6.36
C VAL A 251 -18.16 -5.40 7.21
N GLY A 252 -18.58 -4.15 6.97
CA GLY A 252 -18.06 -2.97 7.66
C GLY A 252 -18.32 -3.00 9.16
N GLN A 253 -17.25 -2.97 9.95
CA GLN A 253 -17.30 -2.92 11.40
C GLN A 253 -16.95 -1.52 11.87
N LYS A 254 -17.82 -0.91 12.67
CA LYS A 254 -17.56 0.41 13.25
C LYS A 254 -16.44 0.29 14.27
N VAL A 255 -15.44 1.15 14.15
CA VAL A 255 -14.23 1.13 14.97
C VAL A 255 -14.40 2.08 16.15
N SER A 256 -14.08 1.62 17.35
CA SER A 256 -14.08 2.49 18.54
C SER A 256 -12.87 3.46 18.52
N ASP A 257 -12.91 4.53 19.31
CA ASP A 257 -11.82 5.53 19.31
C ASP A 257 -10.47 4.92 19.75
N LEU A 258 -10.48 3.93 20.65
CA LEU A 258 -9.29 3.20 21.07
C LEU A 258 -8.66 2.41 19.91
N GLU A 259 -9.48 1.72 19.12
CA GLU A 259 -9.06 0.99 17.92
C GLU A 259 -8.63 1.92 16.77
N ASN A 260 -9.01 3.19 16.82
CA ASN A 260 -8.59 4.22 15.88
C ASN A 260 -7.38 5.04 16.35
N SER A 261 -6.91 4.86 17.58
CA SER A 261 -5.93 5.77 18.19
C SER A 261 -4.55 5.73 17.53
N LEU A 262 -3.97 4.54 17.33
CA LEU A 262 -2.60 4.37 16.86
C LEU A 262 -2.45 3.20 15.89
N LEU A 263 -1.74 3.40 14.78
CA LEU A 263 -1.48 2.36 13.77
C LEU A 263 -0.01 1.90 13.72
N PHE A 264 0.89 2.74 14.23
CA PHE A 264 2.32 2.48 14.32
C PHE A 264 2.90 3.30 15.47
N PRO A 265 4.00 2.83 16.12
CA PRO A 265 4.55 3.54 17.26
C PRO A 265 5.16 4.87 16.83
N ARG A 266 5.06 5.89 17.69
CA ARG A 266 5.69 7.20 17.48
C ARG A 266 7.22 7.09 17.51
N LEU A 267 7.90 8.19 17.20
CA LEU A 267 9.36 8.24 17.26
C LEU A 267 9.87 7.90 18.66
N ARG A 268 10.98 7.16 18.71
CA ARG A 268 11.58 6.64 19.95
C ARG A 268 12.42 7.70 20.68
N ASN A 269 11.90 8.91 20.77
CA ASN A 269 12.54 10.03 21.46
C ASN A 269 12.43 9.87 22.98
N ASP A 270 11.40 9.16 23.44
CA ASP A 270 11.13 8.83 24.83
C ASP A 270 10.74 7.35 24.92
N GLU A 271 11.56 6.56 25.64
CA GLU A 271 11.35 5.12 25.75
C GLU A 271 10.08 4.77 26.52
N GLU A 272 9.67 5.57 27.51
CA GLU A 272 8.46 5.30 28.29
C GLU A 272 7.22 5.46 27.41
N ASN A 273 7.17 6.55 26.64
CA ASN A 273 6.10 6.80 25.68
C ASN A 273 6.07 5.74 24.56
N PHE A 274 7.23 5.29 24.10
CA PHE A 274 7.31 4.22 23.11
C PHE A 274 6.76 2.88 23.64
N GLN A 275 7.05 2.51 24.89
CA GLN A 275 6.52 1.29 25.49
C GLN A 275 4.99 1.37 25.71
N LYS A 276 4.47 2.55 26.08
CA LYS A 276 3.01 2.79 26.15
C LYS A 276 2.36 2.63 24.78
N ASP A 277 2.95 3.19 23.73
CA ASP A 277 2.48 3.05 22.35
C ASP A 277 2.44 1.57 21.91
N LEU A 278 3.48 0.80 22.24
CA LEU A 278 3.51 -0.64 21.94
C LEU A 278 2.42 -1.43 22.66
N ALA A 279 2.16 -1.12 23.93
CA ALA A 279 1.08 -1.76 24.69
C ALA A 279 -0.29 -1.50 24.04
N LEU A 280 -0.56 -0.25 23.62
CA LEU A 280 -1.78 0.11 22.90
C LEU A 280 -1.91 -0.62 21.56
N LEU A 281 -0.81 -0.71 20.79
CA LEU A 281 -0.81 -1.43 19.51
C LEU A 281 -1.03 -2.93 19.69
N PHE A 282 -0.49 -3.51 20.77
CA PHE A 282 -0.72 -4.91 21.11
C PHE A 282 -2.18 -5.20 21.45
N GLU A 283 -2.79 -4.34 22.28
CA GLU A 283 -4.21 -4.44 22.64
C GLU A 283 -5.09 -4.28 21.40
N ARG A 284 -4.86 -3.22 20.60
CA ARG A 284 -5.56 -2.96 19.36
C ARG A 284 -5.48 -4.15 18.40
N ARG A 285 -4.28 -4.71 18.18
CA ARG A 285 -4.10 -5.91 17.35
C ARG A 285 -4.95 -7.07 17.84
N SER A 286 -4.99 -7.29 19.16
CA SER A 286 -5.79 -8.36 19.77
C SER A 286 -7.29 -8.15 19.52
N VAL A 287 -7.78 -6.90 19.58
CA VAL A 287 -9.16 -6.55 19.26
C VAL A 287 -9.47 -6.79 17.78
N LEU A 288 -8.61 -6.35 16.87
CA LEU A 288 -8.85 -6.57 15.44
C LEU A 288 -8.82 -8.04 15.05
N LEU A 289 -7.90 -8.84 15.61
CA LEU A 289 -7.90 -10.28 15.39
C LEU A 289 -9.17 -10.94 15.96
N LYS A 290 -9.69 -10.46 17.10
CA LYS A 290 -11.00 -10.89 17.60
C LYS A 290 -12.12 -10.50 16.64
N ILE A 291 -12.14 -9.28 16.10
CA ILE A 291 -13.15 -8.86 15.11
C ILE A 291 -13.10 -9.77 13.87
N TYR A 292 -11.90 -10.07 13.38
CA TYR A 292 -11.71 -10.99 12.26
C TYR A 292 -12.18 -12.43 12.58
N ASN A 293 -11.87 -12.93 13.78
CA ASN A 293 -12.23 -14.29 14.19
C ASN A 293 -13.69 -14.45 14.66
N LEU A 294 -14.29 -13.42 15.25
CA LEU A 294 -15.72 -13.36 15.60
C LEU A 294 -16.57 -13.27 14.34
N GLY A 295 -16.04 -12.63 13.30
CA GLY A 295 -16.50 -12.78 11.93
C GLY A 295 -16.40 -14.22 11.40
N GLN A 296 -15.64 -15.12 12.02
CA GLN A 296 -15.62 -16.58 11.76
C GLN A 296 -16.42 -17.41 12.79
N GLY A 297 -17.01 -16.77 13.82
CA GLY A 297 -17.97 -17.36 14.75
C GLY A 297 -17.58 -17.28 16.24
N PHE A 298 -18.35 -16.52 17.06
CA PHE A 298 -19.08 -17.00 18.26
C PHE A 298 -19.88 -15.90 18.98
N ASN A 299 -20.89 -16.36 19.71
CA ASN A 299 -22.01 -15.66 20.37
C ASN A 299 -21.69 -15.31 21.85
N TRP A 300 -22.07 -14.12 22.32
CA TRP A 300 -21.97 -13.75 23.73
C TRP A 300 -23.28 -14.07 24.47
N LYS A 301 -23.38 -15.33 24.92
CA LYS A 301 -24.40 -15.89 25.84
C LYS A 301 -25.88 -15.89 25.37
N GLU A 302 -26.40 -17.12 25.38
CA GLU A 302 -27.78 -17.61 25.22
C GLU A 302 -28.39 -17.58 23.80
N ALA A 303 -29.03 -18.70 23.46
CA ALA A 303 -29.46 -19.16 22.13
C ALA A 303 -31.00 -19.28 22.09
N PRO A 304 -31.68 -19.65 20.98
CA PRO A 304 -31.15 -20.04 19.67
C PRO A 304 -31.82 -19.34 18.47
N GLU A 305 -31.03 -19.02 17.45
CA GLU A 305 -31.30 -19.35 16.05
C GLU A 305 -30.00 -19.14 15.24
N VAL A 306 -29.81 -19.99 14.25
CA VAL A 306 -28.53 -20.30 13.57
C VAL A 306 -27.73 -19.05 13.15
N PRO A 307 -26.46 -18.86 13.56
CA PRO A 307 -25.68 -17.70 13.15
C PRO A 307 -25.00 -17.91 11.78
N CYS A 308 -25.24 -16.97 10.86
CA CYS A 308 -24.43 -16.76 9.64
C CYS A 308 -23.05 -16.15 9.97
N ASP A 309 -22.05 -16.47 9.15
CA ASP A 309 -20.68 -15.93 9.17
C ASP A 309 -20.66 -14.43 8.80
N PRO A 310 -20.27 -13.50 9.71
CA PRO A 310 -20.28 -12.06 9.43
C PRO A 310 -19.23 -11.56 8.42
N MET A 311 -18.25 -12.37 8.02
CA MET A 311 -17.27 -11.99 6.98
C MET A 311 -17.72 -12.37 5.56
N GLN A 312 -18.83 -13.09 5.45
CA GLN A 312 -19.24 -13.78 4.25
C GLN A 312 -20.72 -13.50 3.95
N LEU A 313 -20.98 -12.82 2.84
CA LEU A 313 -22.35 -12.70 2.36
C LEU A 313 -22.78 -14.01 1.72
N GLN A 314 -23.90 -14.57 2.19
CA GLN A 314 -24.55 -15.66 1.45
C GLN A 314 -24.94 -15.15 0.07
N LEU A 315 -24.58 -15.91 -0.96
CA LEU A 315 -24.86 -15.52 -2.35
C LEU A 315 -26.36 -15.35 -2.64
N SER A 316 -27.22 -16.02 -1.89
CA SER A 316 -28.68 -15.88 -1.96
C SER A 316 -29.14 -14.45 -1.59
N GLU A 317 -28.49 -13.80 -0.63
CA GLU A 317 -28.78 -12.42 -0.22
C GLU A 317 -28.21 -11.41 -1.23
N VAL A 318 -26.99 -11.65 -1.72
CA VAL A 318 -26.35 -10.81 -2.75
C VAL A 318 -27.19 -10.80 -4.03
N ARG A 319 -27.72 -11.94 -4.47
CA ARG A 319 -28.63 -12.02 -5.63
C ARG A 319 -29.88 -11.18 -5.40
N LYS A 320 -30.51 -11.25 -4.23
CA LYS A 320 -31.68 -10.41 -3.88
C LYS A 320 -31.39 -8.90 -3.96
N PHE A 321 -30.24 -8.45 -3.48
CA PHE A 321 -29.84 -7.04 -3.58
C PHE A 321 -29.57 -6.59 -5.03
N LEU A 322 -28.97 -7.47 -5.85
CA LEU A 322 -28.71 -7.21 -7.26
C LEU A 322 -30.01 -7.17 -8.07
N ASP A 323 -30.96 -8.06 -7.76
CA ASP A 323 -32.25 -8.16 -8.43
C ASP A 323 -33.19 -6.99 -8.06
N GLN A 324 -33.21 -6.55 -6.80
CA GLN A 324 -34.01 -5.40 -6.34
C GLN A 324 -33.59 -4.06 -6.97
N SER A 325 -32.33 -3.93 -7.40
CA SER A 325 -31.85 -2.74 -8.12
C SER A 325 -32.23 -2.74 -9.61
N SER A 326 -32.78 -3.83 -10.13
CA SER A 326 -33.06 -4.01 -11.56
C SER A 326 -34.53 -3.82 -11.96
N GLY A 327 -35.44 -3.63 -11.00
CA GLY A 327 -36.87 -3.50 -11.26
C GLY A 327 -37.49 -2.18 -10.77
N SER A 328 -37.77 -1.26 -11.70
CA SER A 328 -39.09 -0.63 -11.95
C SER A 328 -38.96 0.75 -12.62
N LEU A 329 -39.30 0.79 -13.91
CA LEU A 329 -39.90 1.95 -14.55
C LEU A 329 -41.36 1.58 -14.73
N ASN A 330 -42.27 2.29 -14.07
CA ASN A 330 -43.61 2.66 -14.54
C ASN A 330 -44.26 3.57 -13.50
N GLU A 331 -44.71 4.73 -13.97
CA GLU A 331 -45.48 5.73 -13.22
C GLU A 331 -46.89 5.20 -12.92
N ASP A 332 -47.40 5.51 -11.72
CA ASP A 332 -48.69 6.20 -11.60
C ASP A 332 -48.88 6.79 -10.19
N ASP A 333 -49.38 8.02 -10.16
CA ASP A 333 -49.64 8.87 -8.99
C ASP A 333 -51.04 8.60 -8.39
N ASN A 334 -51.14 8.38 -7.07
CA ASN A 334 -51.89 9.27 -6.15
C ASN A 334 -52.06 8.72 -4.72
N GLN A 335 -51.87 9.65 -3.77
CA GLN A 335 -52.41 9.78 -2.41
C GLN A 335 -52.05 8.78 -1.28
N MET A 336 -51.21 9.35 -0.39
CA MET A 336 -51.40 9.51 1.06
C MET A 336 -50.79 8.49 2.05
N GLN A 337 -49.81 9.04 2.80
CA GLN A 337 -49.33 8.67 4.14
C GLN A 337 -48.87 7.23 4.42
N SER A 338 -47.55 7.03 4.46
CA SER A 338 -46.84 6.63 5.70
C SER A 338 -45.34 6.44 5.46
N ASN A 339 -44.55 6.85 6.46
CA ASN A 339 -43.14 6.55 6.75
C ASN A 339 -42.29 5.89 5.65
N THR A 340 -41.49 6.68 4.94
CA THR A 340 -40.42 6.14 4.09
C THR A 340 -39.11 6.92 4.19
N LYS A 341 -38.06 6.15 4.49
CA LYS A 341 -36.65 6.45 4.21
C LYS A 341 -36.49 7.07 2.82
N ARG A 342 -36.04 8.32 2.78
CA ARG A 342 -35.55 9.08 1.61
C ARG A 342 -34.44 9.99 2.17
N THR A 343 -33.27 10.24 1.60
CA THR A 343 -32.67 9.98 0.28
C THR A 343 -31.22 10.46 0.40
N LEU A 344 -30.21 9.63 0.10
CA LEU A 344 -28.80 10.05 0.01
C LEU A 344 -28.38 9.98 -1.47
N GLY A 345 -28.79 10.99 -2.23
CA GLY A 345 -28.61 11.03 -3.69
C GLY A 345 -28.39 12.43 -4.28
N GLY A 346 -28.11 13.43 -3.44
CA GLY A 346 -28.01 14.83 -3.87
C GLY A 346 -26.65 15.25 -4.42
N TYR A 347 -25.54 14.82 -3.83
CA TYR A 347 -24.22 15.40 -4.14
C TYR A 347 -23.37 14.61 -5.17
N PHE A 348 -23.69 13.34 -5.44
CA PHE A 348 -22.94 12.52 -6.40
C PHE A 348 -23.51 12.52 -7.83
N ARG A 349 -24.72 13.05 -8.04
CA ARG A 349 -25.40 13.02 -9.35
C ARG A 349 -24.82 14.00 -10.37
N ALA A 350 -24.08 15.03 -9.94
CA ALA A 350 -23.53 16.05 -10.85
C ALA A 350 -22.33 15.54 -11.68
N SER A 351 -21.46 14.69 -11.14
CA SER A 351 -20.29 14.15 -11.87
C SER A 351 -20.61 13.00 -12.83
N ILE A 352 -21.84 12.46 -12.81
CA ILE A 352 -22.24 11.32 -13.65
C ILE A 352 -22.50 11.74 -15.11
N ARG A 353 -22.77 13.02 -15.40
CA ARG A 353 -23.07 13.46 -16.77
C ARG A 353 -21.85 13.58 -17.68
N GLN A 354 -20.63 13.61 -17.16
CA GLN A 354 -19.42 13.75 -17.98
C GLN A 354 -18.79 12.40 -18.42
N ILE A 355 -19.31 11.27 -17.95
CA ILE A 355 -18.77 9.92 -18.26
C ILE A 355 -19.73 9.10 -19.15
N LEU A 356 -20.96 9.57 -19.39
CA LEU A 356 -21.82 9.00 -20.44
C LEU A 356 -21.39 9.56 -21.81
N GLY A 357 -20.53 8.83 -22.50
CA GLY A 357 -20.28 9.03 -23.93
C GLY A 357 -21.59 8.94 -24.71
N LYS A 358 -21.79 9.89 -25.64
CA LYS A 358 -22.95 9.96 -26.55
C LYS A 358 -23.06 8.65 -27.37
N PRO A 359 -24.27 8.14 -27.65
CA PRO A 359 -24.46 7.04 -28.60
C PRO A 359 -24.23 7.53 -30.04
N PRO A 360 -23.78 6.66 -30.97
CA PRO A 360 -23.55 7.06 -32.35
C PRO A 360 -24.89 7.21 -33.09
N SER A 361 -25.04 8.32 -33.83
CA SER A 361 -26.14 8.55 -34.75
C SER A 361 -25.96 7.73 -36.03
N ILE A 362 -27.02 7.04 -36.44
CA ILE A 362 -27.17 6.29 -37.69
C ILE A 362 -27.40 7.25 -38.86
N ASN A 363 -26.50 7.28 -39.85
CA ASN A 363 -26.78 7.20 -41.30
C ASN A 363 -25.54 7.55 -42.17
N GLY A 364 -25.29 6.76 -43.24
CA GLY A 364 -24.54 7.22 -44.41
C GLY A 364 -23.44 6.30 -44.98
N SER A 365 -23.84 5.21 -45.66
CA SER A 365 -23.29 4.63 -46.91
C SER A 365 -21.77 4.43 -47.17
N HIS A 366 -21.42 3.14 -47.36
CA HIS A 366 -20.50 2.51 -48.33
C HIS A 366 -19.07 3.07 -48.59
N THR A 367 -18.04 2.27 -48.29
CA THR A 367 -17.27 1.47 -49.28
C THR A 367 -16.12 0.70 -48.61
N HIS A 368 -15.73 -0.42 -49.23
CA HIS A 368 -14.82 -1.44 -48.73
C HIS A 368 -13.38 -0.97 -48.50
N SER A 369 -12.76 -1.43 -47.40
CA SER A 369 -11.35 -1.84 -47.39
C SER A 369 -11.09 -2.80 -46.22
N LYS A 370 -10.90 -4.07 -46.57
CA LYS A 370 -10.40 -5.11 -45.67
C LYS A 370 -8.90 -4.89 -45.49
N HIS A 371 -8.44 -4.58 -44.28
CA HIS A 371 -7.15 -5.09 -43.79
C HIS A 371 -7.19 -5.22 -42.27
N GLY A 372 -6.88 -6.43 -41.81
CA GLY A 372 -7.15 -6.89 -40.46
C GLY A 372 -6.26 -6.29 -39.40
N CYS A 373 -6.87 -6.00 -38.26
CA CYS A 373 -6.23 -6.08 -36.97
C CYS A 373 -7.26 -6.72 -36.02
N SER A 374 -7.05 -7.99 -35.65
CA SER A 374 -7.97 -8.74 -34.81
C SER A 374 -7.95 -8.20 -33.39
N ARG A 375 -8.76 -7.17 -33.14
CA ARG A 375 -9.07 -6.71 -31.80
C ARG A 375 -10.14 -7.65 -31.26
N SER A 376 -9.73 -8.69 -30.53
CA SER A 376 -10.70 -9.49 -29.79
C SER A 376 -11.39 -8.55 -28.79
N GLU A 377 -12.64 -8.20 -29.07
CA GLU A 377 -13.55 -7.68 -28.06
C GLU A 377 -13.60 -8.74 -26.97
N ARG A 378 -12.88 -8.51 -25.86
CA ARG A 378 -12.94 -9.41 -24.71
C ARG A 378 -14.35 -9.30 -24.14
N LYS A 379 -15.24 -10.19 -24.56
CA LYS A 379 -16.58 -10.33 -23.97
C LYS A 379 -16.41 -10.47 -22.46
N HIS A 380 -16.95 -9.52 -21.71
CA HIS A 380 -17.01 -9.59 -20.25
C HIS A 380 -17.76 -10.85 -19.83
N ALA A 381 -17.31 -11.48 -18.76
CA ALA A 381 -18.02 -12.63 -18.22
C ALA A 381 -19.30 -12.16 -17.49
N PRO A 382 -20.44 -12.85 -17.65
CA PRO A 382 -21.65 -12.56 -16.90
C PRO A 382 -21.42 -12.65 -15.38
N LEU A 383 -21.98 -11.70 -14.63
CA LEU A 383 -21.89 -11.68 -13.15
C LEU A 383 -22.41 -12.99 -12.52
N HIS A 384 -23.46 -13.58 -13.09
CA HIS A 384 -24.04 -14.81 -12.58
C HIS A 384 -23.06 -15.99 -12.62
N ASP A 385 -22.19 -16.09 -13.63
CA ASP A 385 -21.21 -17.17 -13.74
C ASP A 385 -20.10 -17.03 -12.69
N PHE A 386 -19.70 -15.79 -12.40
CA PHE A 386 -18.79 -15.50 -11.30
C PHE A 386 -19.38 -15.92 -9.95
N LEU A 387 -20.64 -15.57 -9.69
CA LEU A 387 -21.35 -15.92 -8.46
C LEU A 387 -21.75 -17.41 -8.36
N ARG A 388 -21.54 -18.25 -9.38
CA ARG A 388 -21.71 -19.71 -9.25
C ARG A 388 -20.51 -20.40 -8.63
N SER A 389 -19.35 -19.75 -8.63
CA SER A 389 -18.08 -20.40 -8.31
C SER A 389 -17.74 -20.48 -6.81
N GLY A 390 -18.65 -20.07 -5.93
CA GLY A 390 -18.54 -20.20 -4.48
C GLY A 390 -19.92 -20.21 -3.83
N ASP A 391 -19.97 -20.33 -2.50
CA ASP A 391 -21.18 -20.21 -1.68
C ASP A 391 -21.30 -18.81 -1.06
N THR A 392 -20.16 -18.15 -0.92
CA THR A 392 -20.01 -16.83 -0.31
C THR A 392 -19.06 -15.96 -1.11
N ILE A 393 -19.03 -14.66 -0.81
CA ILE A 393 -18.07 -13.71 -1.36
C ILE A 393 -17.39 -12.93 -0.23
N GLY A 394 -16.14 -12.53 -0.44
CA GLY A 394 -15.40 -11.72 0.52
C GLY A 394 -14.41 -10.78 -0.15
N LEU A 395 -14.02 -9.74 0.57
CA LEU A 395 -13.01 -8.77 0.14
C LEU A 395 -11.63 -9.43 0.10
N THR A 396 -10.86 -9.17 -0.95
CA THR A 396 -9.50 -9.69 -1.09
C THR A 396 -8.54 -8.61 -1.56
N LEU A 397 -7.37 -8.55 -0.93
CA LEU A 397 -6.21 -7.84 -1.45
C LEU A 397 -5.33 -8.80 -2.25
N HIS A 398 -5.05 -8.46 -3.50
CA HIS A 398 -4.27 -9.27 -4.42
C HIS A 398 -3.05 -8.50 -4.91
N ALA A 399 -1.86 -8.94 -4.50
CA ALA A 399 -0.57 -8.35 -4.88
C ALA A 399 0.09 -9.18 -5.98
N THR A 400 0.15 -8.63 -7.19
CA THR A 400 0.60 -9.37 -8.39
C THR A 400 1.61 -8.58 -9.23
N VAL A 401 2.31 -9.28 -10.12
CA VAL A 401 3.22 -8.69 -11.11
C VAL A 401 2.49 -8.51 -12.44
N VAL A 402 2.42 -7.27 -12.91
CA VAL A 402 1.88 -6.90 -14.22
C VAL A 402 2.98 -6.26 -15.05
N ARG A 403 3.08 -6.62 -16.33
CA ARG A 403 3.94 -5.89 -17.27
C ARG A 403 3.33 -4.52 -17.54
N LEU A 404 3.97 -3.47 -17.04
CA LEU A 404 3.57 -2.08 -17.20
C LEU A 404 4.62 -1.34 -18.03
N SER A 405 4.18 -0.46 -18.92
CA SER A 405 5.04 0.58 -19.46
C SER A 405 5.17 1.71 -18.44
N SER A 406 6.33 2.34 -18.33
CA SER A 406 6.53 3.54 -17.53
C SER A 406 7.08 4.67 -18.39
N TYR A 407 6.78 5.91 -18.01
CA TYR A 407 7.38 7.12 -18.55
C TYR A 407 8.07 7.86 -17.40
N ARG A 408 9.40 8.04 -17.47
CA ARG A 408 10.19 8.73 -16.42
C ARG A 408 9.90 8.23 -15.00
N ALA A 409 9.98 6.91 -14.83
CA ALA A 409 9.65 6.16 -13.61
C ALA A 409 8.19 6.22 -13.13
N TRP A 410 7.28 6.91 -13.84
CA TRP A 410 5.85 6.90 -13.58
C TRP A 410 5.15 5.77 -14.36
N PRO A 411 4.48 4.81 -13.70
CA PRO A 411 3.85 3.70 -14.40
C PRO A 411 2.57 4.15 -15.13
N ASN A 412 2.31 3.56 -16.30
CA ASN A 412 1.05 3.75 -17.02
C ASN A 412 -0.06 2.92 -16.35
N MET A 413 -1.06 3.60 -15.80
CA MET A 413 -2.06 3.02 -14.92
C MET A 413 -3.40 2.89 -15.64
N HIS A 414 -4.13 1.80 -15.37
CA HIS A 414 -5.45 1.60 -15.92
C HIS A 414 -6.51 2.35 -15.10
N ASP A 415 -7.35 3.15 -15.76
CA ASP A 415 -8.35 4.02 -15.14
C ASP A 415 -9.54 3.29 -14.49
N SER A 416 -9.94 2.13 -15.02
CA SER A 416 -11.06 1.32 -14.53
C SER A 416 -10.65 0.14 -13.62
N ARG A 417 -9.57 0.23 -12.86
CA ARG A 417 -9.14 -0.82 -11.91
C ARG A 417 -9.08 -0.27 -10.50
N PHE A 418 -9.61 -1.03 -9.54
CA PHE A 418 -9.44 -0.74 -8.13
C PHE A 418 -8.04 -1.19 -7.71
N ALA A 419 -7.04 -0.36 -8.01
CA ALA A 419 -5.64 -0.74 -7.95
C ALA A 419 -4.75 0.35 -7.36
N LEU A 420 -3.61 -0.05 -6.82
CA LEU A 420 -2.48 0.81 -6.52
C LEU A 420 -1.24 0.25 -7.25
N TYR A 421 -0.42 1.14 -7.81
CA TYR A 421 0.74 0.78 -8.63
C TYR A 421 2.04 1.16 -7.90
N LYS A 422 2.97 0.22 -7.80
CA LYS A 422 4.21 0.43 -7.06
C LYS A 422 5.14 1.36 -7.85
N LEU A 423 5.68 2.38 -7.19
CA LEU A 423 6.77 3.16 -7.77
C LEU A 423 8.10 2.41 -7.59
N PRO A 424 8.93 2.33 -8.65
CA PRO A 424 10.26 1.75 -8.55
C PRO A 424 11.18 2.69 -7.76
N MET A 425 11.22 2.51 -6.45
CA MET A 425 12.15 3.24 -5.58
C MET A 425 13.55 2.66 -5.72
N ARG A 426 14.49 3.46 -6.23
CA ARG A 426 15.94 3.18 -6.15
C ARG A 426 16.52 4.01 -5.02
N GLY A 427 17.22 3.36 -4.10
CA GLY A 427 18.04 4.06 -3.12
C GLY A 427 19.28 4.67 -3.78
N PRO A 428 19.90 5.67 -3.15
CA PRO A 428 21.13 6.27 -3.66
C PRO A 428 22.24 5.21 -3.76
N ARG A 429 22.97 5.23 -4.87
CA ARG A 429 24.16 4.40 -5.12
C ARG A 429 25.34 5.30 -5.43
N ALA A 430 26.56 4.77 -5.43
CA ALA A 430 27.77 5.57 -5.71
C ALA A 430 27.74 6.24 -7.09
N ASP A 431 27.06 5.61 -8.07
CA ASP A 431 26.86 6.07 -9.45
C ASP A 431 25.56 6.86 -9.66
N GLU A 432 24.59 6.73 -8.76
CA GLU A 432 23.28 7.40 -8.79
C GLU A 432 23.03 8.13 -7.46
N GLU A 433 23.95 9.02 -7.07
CA GLU A 433 23.97 9.56 -5.70
C GLU A 433 22.68 10.28 -5.33
N TYR A 434 22.12 11.12 -6.21
CA TYR A 434 20.89 11.88 -5.98
C TYR A 434 19.58 11.07 -6.06
N ALA A 435 19.63 9.77 -6.37
CA ALA A 435 18.41 8.98 -6.56
C ALA A 435 17.59 8.87 -5.27
N GLY A 436 16.27 8.73 -5.44
CA GLY A 436 15.34 8.47 -4.36
C GLY A 436 14.26 9.53 -4.20
N LEU A 437 13.68 9.61 -3.00
CA LEU A 437 12.57 10.51 -2.71
C LEU A 437 13.05 11.84 -2.12
N TRP A 438 12.52 12.92 -2.66
CA TRP A 438 12.79 14.29 -2.25
C TRP A 438 11.50 15.06 -1.96
N GLY A 439 11.57 15.96 -0.99
CA GLY A 439 10.52 16.90 -0.64
C GLY A 439 10.93 18.28 -1.10
N GLY A 440 10.04 18.95 -1.81
CA GLY A 440 10.31 20.25 -2.44
C GLY A 440 9.34 21.34 -1.99
N THR A 441 9.83 22.57 -2.00
CA THR A 441 9.01 23.79 -1.90
C THR A 441 9.52 24.86 -2.84
N PHE A 442 8.63 25.74 -3.29
CA PHE A 442 9.04 26.91 -4.06
C PHE A 442 9.51 28.06 -3.15
N GLY A 443 10.61 28.71 -3.54
CA GLY A 443 11.17 29.90 -2.89
C GLY A 443 12.59 29.74 -2.37
N TRP A 444 13.23 30.89 -2.12
CA TRP A 444 14.58 31.05 -1.58
C TRP A 444 14.64 32.23 -0.60
N PRO A 445 15.42 32.18 0.50
CA PRO A 445 16.17 31.02 1.02
C PRO A 445 15.27 29.84 1.43
N PRO A 446 15.85 28.64 1.67
CA PRO A 446 15.16 27.51 2.29
C PRO A 446 14.72 27.94 3.69
N GLY A 447 13.49 28.40 3.83
CA GLY A 447 13.09 29.14 5.03
C GLY A 447 11.59 29.13 5.24
N LYS A 448 11.26 28.90 6.51
CA LYS A 448 9.95 28.81 7.15
C LYS A 448 9.03 29.94 6.67
N PRO A 449 7.78 29.65 6.23
CA PRO A 449 6.84 30.72 5.95
C PRO A 449 6.72 31.58 7.22
N THR A 450 6.96 32.89 7.09
CA THR A 450 6.64 33.87 8.14
C THR A 450 5.15 33.79 8.43
N GLU A 451 4.72 33.96 9.68
CA GLU A 451 3.31 33.85 10.10
C GLU A 451 2.34 34.69 9.24
N GLU A 452 2.85 35.76 8.61
CA GLU A 452 2.10 36.67 7.73
C GLU A 452 1.89 36.16 6.29
N LYS A 453 2.52 35.06 5.85
CA LYS A 453 2.44 34.55 4.48
C LYS A 453 1.72 33.19 4.41
N PRO A 454 0.93 32.94 3.35
CA PRO A 454 0.31 31.63 3.14
C PRO A 454 1.36 30.51 3.09
N GLY A 455 0.94 29.31 3.48
CA GLY A 455 1.82 28.14 3.51
C GLY A 455 2.41 27.83 2.14
N LYS A 456 3.58 27.20 2.10
CA LYS A 456 4.21 26.79 0.85
C LYS A 456 3.71 25.39 0.47
N ALA A 457 3.22 25.20 -0.75
CA ALA A 457 2.78 23.89 -1.21
C ALA A 457 3.91 22.85 -1.11
N LEU A 458 3.59 21.70 -0.52
CA LEU A 458 4.50 20.55 -0.43
C LEU A 458 4.58 19.82 -1.77
N PHE A 459 5.79 19.52 -2.24
CA PHE A 459 6.01 18.65 -3.40
C PHE A 459 6.74 17.39 -2.98
N PHE A 460 6.32 16.23 -3.48
CA PHE A 460 7.17 15.03 -3.47
C PHE A 460 7.66 14.73 -4.87
N LEU A 461 8.97 14.48 -4.97
CA LEU A 461 9.69 14.29 -6.21
C LEU A 461 10.46 12.96 -6.14
N LEU A 462 10.25 12.10 -7.13
CA LEU A 462 11.10 10.94 -7.37
C LEU A 462 12.24 11.38 -8.27
N VAL A 463 13.44 11.37 -7.73
CA VAL A 463 14.65 11.64 -8.52
C VAL A 463 15.20 10.31 -9.03
N SER A 464 15.34 10.21 -10.33
CA SER A 464 15.82 9.01 -11.05
C SER A 464 16.80 9.39 -12.15
N TYR A 465 17.61 8.41 -12.57
CA TYR A 465 18.57 8.56 -13.65
C TYR A 465 18.05 7.83 -14.89
N GLU A 466 18.25 8.45 -16.05
CA GLU A 466 17.97 7.87 -17.36
C GLU A 466 19.18 8.11 -18.26
N GLU A 467 19.64 7.06 -18.93
CA GLU A 467 20.72 7.15 -19.90
C GLU A 467 20.13 7.22 -21.30
N SER A 468 20.40 8.31 -22.00
CA SER A 468 19.92 8.57 -23.36
C SER A 468 21.07 9.11 -24.18
N GLU A 469 21.33 8.53 -25.35
CA GLU A 469 22.35 9.01 -26.30
C GLU A 469 23.77 9.12 -25.70
N GLY A 470 24.08 8.30 -24.68
CA GLY A 470 25.39 8.31 -24.00
C GLY A 470 25.54 9.40 -22.94
N GLN A 471 24.48 10.18 -22.66
CA GLN A 471 24.42 11.13 -21.55
C GLN A 471 23.51 10.61 -20.45
N ARG A 472 23.95 10.80 -19.21
CA ARG A 472 23.16 10.51 -18.01
C ARG A 472 22.37 11.75 -17.62
N ASN A 473 21.04 11.60 -17.64
CA ASN A 473 20.12 12.64 -17.25
C ASN A 473 19.54 12.33 -15.87
N LEU A 474 19.56 13.33 -15.00
CA LEU A 474 18.86 13.31 -13.73
C LEU A 474 17.47 13.92 -13.93
N ILE A 475 16.43 13.17 -13.56
CA ILE A 475 15.03 13.53 -13.77
C ILE A 475 14.33 13.60 -12.41
N ALA A 476 13.71 14.74 -12.10
CA ALA A 476 12.86 14.89 -10.92
C ALA A 476 11.38 14.79 -11.30
N THR A 477 10.78 13.62 -11.13
CA THR A 477 9.38 13.35 -11.45
C THR A 477 8.46 13.68 -10.27
N LYS A 478 7.45 14.51 -10.48
CA LYS A 478 6.47 14.87 -9.44
C LYS A 478 5.53 13.72 -9.11
N ILE A 479 5.42 13.39 -7.82
CA ILE A 479 4.53 12.34 -7.29
C ILE A 479 3.39 12.94 -6.46
N LEU A 480 3.61 14.08 -5.81
CA LEU A 480 2.63 14.79 -5.00
C LEU A 480 2.83 16.30 -5.17
N GLU A 481 1.72 17.04 -5.21
CA GLU A 481 1.67 18.50 -5.19
C GLU A 481 0.66 18.93 -4.12
N GLY A 482 1.02 19.87 -3.26
CA GLY A 482 0.23 20.28 -2.11
C GLY A 482 -0.77 21.41 -2.35
N THR A 483 -0.99 21.80 -3.60
CA THR A 483 -1.88 22.90 -3.98
C THR A 483 -3.36 22.46 -4.01
N HIS A 484 -4.27 23.43 -4.02
CA HIS A 484 -5.71 23.17 -4.23
C HIS A 484 -6.02 22.62 -5.63
N TYR A 485 -5.25 23.06 -6.63
CA TYR A 485 -5.38 22.68 -8.03
C TYR A 485 -4.03 22.30 -8.61
N VAL A 486 -4.00 21.18 -9.31
CA VAL A 486 -2.79 20.73 -10.02
C VAL A 486 -2.44 21.68 -11.15
N LEU A 487 -1.19 22.14 -11.18
CA LEU A 487 -0.68 22.87 -12.34
C LEU A 487 -0.30 21.94 -13.51
N HIS A 488 0.36 20.82 -13.20
CA HIS A 488 0.79 19.80 -14.17
C HIS A 488 0.50 18.38 -13.62
N PRO A 489 0.11 17.39 -14.42
CA PRO A 489 -0.26 16.07 -13.88
C PRO A 489 0.88 15.43 -13.08
N ASN A 490 0.54 14.62 -12.08
CA ASN A 490 1.54 13.79 -11.41
C ASN A 490 2.14 12.80 -12.42
N GLY A 491 3.42 12.51 -12.27
CA GLY A 491 4.24 11.84 -13.29
C GLY A 491 4.94 12.78 -14.27
N SER A 492 4.67 14.09 -14.22
CA SER A 492 5.44 15.08 -14.99
C SER A 492 6.83 15.28 -14.39
N ALA A 493 7.85 15.40 -15.23
CA ALA A 493 9.18 15.82 -14.77
C ALA A 493 9.16 17.31 -14.47
N MET A 494 9.47 17.70 -13.22
CA MET A 494 9.65 19.10 -12.83
C MET A 494 10.89 19.70 -13.47
N PHE A 495 11.95 18.91 -13.61
CA PHE A 495 13.13 19.26 -14.39
C PHE A 495 13.88 18.00 -14.84
N ILE A 496 14.75 18.20 -15.83
CA ILE A 496 15.71 17.24 -16.35
C ILE A 496 17.04 17.96 -16.47
N VAL A 497 18.12 17.41 -15.91
CA VAL A 497 19.46 17.99 -16.03
C VAL A 497 20.48 16.95 -16.49
N ASN A 498 21.44 17.39 -17.30
CA ASN A 498 22.59 16.59 -17.69
C ASN A 498 23.64 16.69 -16.58
N ILE A 499 24.01 15.57 -16.00
CA ILE A 499 24.98 15.52 -14.88
C ILE A 499 26.41 15.21 -15.32
N ASP A 500 26.61 14.81 -16.57
CA ASP A 500 27.96 14.52 -17.10
C ASP A 500 28.70 15.81 -17.47
N GLU A 501 28.00 16.95 -17.55
CA GLU A 501 28.55 18.27 -17.87
C GLU A 501 28.35 19.26 -16.70
N PRO A 502 29.22 19.21 -15.66
CA PRO A 502 29.15 20.16 -14.56
C PRO A 502 29.49 21.59 -15.02
N LEU A 503 28.74 22.54 -14.48
CA LEU A 503 28.90 23.97 -14.71
C LEU A 503 29.54 24.68 -13.51
N TYR A 504 30.08 25.86 -13.79
CA TYR A 504 30.56 26.83 -12.80
C TYR A 504 29.63 28.04 -12.68
N ASP A 505 28.34 27.88 -13.00
CA ASP A 505 27.34 28.95 -12.90
C ASP A 505 27.29 29.46 -11.43
N PRO A 506 27.43 30.77 -11.19
CA PRO A 506 27.25 31.31 -9.85
C PRO A 506 25.78 31.20 -9.44
N PHE A 507 25.53 30.93 -8.16
CA PHE A 507 24.18 30.92 -7.62
C PHE A 507 23.56 32.32 -7.73
N PRO A 508 22.33 32.48 -8.24
CA PRO A 508 21.84 33.79 -8.70
C PRO A 508 21.27 34.71 -7.60
N TRP A 509 21.58 34.46 -6.32
CA TRP A 509 21.26 35.34 -5.19
C TRP A 509 22.54 35.86 -4.53
N ASP A 510 22.58 37.16 -4.27
CA ASP A 510 23.67 37.76 -3.50
C ASP A 510 23.67 37.20 -2.07
N VAL A 511 24.84 36.70 -1.66
CA VAL A 511 25.10 36.32 -0.27
C VAL A 511 25.29 37.63 0.49
N ASP A 512 24.24 38.16 1.11
CA ASP A 512 24.36 39.31 2.01
C ASP A 512 25.49 39.02 3.02
N ALA A 513 26.28 40.04 3.39
CA ALA A 513 27.46 39.91 4.25
C ALA A 513 27.20 39.32 5.66
N ILE A 514 25.93 39.04 5.99
CA ILE A 514 25.44 38.47 7.25
C ILE A 514 24.94 37.01 7.07
N SER A 515 24.82 36.54 5.84
CA SER A 515 24.34 35.19 5.52
C SER A 515 25.50 34.18 5.38
N PHE A 516 25.32 32.98 5.91
CA PHE A 516 26.31 31.91 5.85
C PHE A 516 26.78 31.69 4.40
N PRO A 517 28.09 31.53 4.13
CA PRO A 517 28.58 31.33 2.76
C PRO A 517 27.96 30.07 2.17
N LEU A 518 27.21 30.24 1.07
CA LEU A 518 26.55 29.13 0.38
C LEU A 518 27.59 28.36 -0.45
N ILE A 519 28.00 27.18 0.01
CA ILE A 519 28.98 26.38 -0.72
C ILE A 519 28.25 25.49 -1.73
N VAL A 520 28.34 25.87 -3.00
CA VAL A 520 27.87 25.07 -4.14
C VAL A 520 28.94 24.04 -4.49
N LYS A 521 28.59 22.75 -4.42
CA LYS A 521 29.48 21.65 -4.82
C LYS A 521 29.51 21.48 -6.32
N HIS A 522 28.34 21.41 -6.95
CA HIS A 522 28.16 21.22 -8.37
C HIS A 522 26.98 22.03 -8.88
N ALA A 523 27.04 22.48 -10.13
CA ALA A 523 25.91 23.00 -10.87
C ALA A 523 25.74 22.22 -12.17
N PHE A 524 24.51 22.05 -12.63
CA PHE A 524 24.18 21.30 -13.84
C PHE A 524 23.15 22.06 -14.66
N ALA A 525 23.36 22.14 -15.98
CA ALA A 525 22.36 22.70 -16.88
C ALA A 525 21.23 21.72 -17.17
N GLY A 526 20.05 22.26 -17.43
CA GLY A 526 18.99 21.49 -18.03
C GLY A 526 17.73 22.31 -18.24
N GLU A 527 16.60 21.62 -18.20
CA GLU A 527 15.31 22.19 -18.50
C GLU A 527 14.30 21.89 -17.41
N GLY A 528 13.59 22.92 -16.98
CA GLY A 528 12.47 22.83 -16.05
C GLY A 528 11.14 22.84 -16.78
N ILE A 529 10.12 22.26 -16.15
CA ILE A 529 8.76 22.27 -16.66
C ILE A 529 8.23 23.70 -16.82
N ALA A 530 7.43 23.93 -17.86
CA ALA A 530 6.78 25.19 -18.14
C ALA A 530 5.38 24.98 -18.73
N ASN A 531 4.60 26.05 -18.81
CA ASN A 531 3.31 26.01 -19.49
C ASN A 531 3.50 25.71 -20.98
N GLY A 532 2.72 24.76 -21.51
CA GLY A 532 2.77 24.32 -22.90
C GLY A 532 1.39 24.23 -23.53
N TYR A 533 1.22 23.30 -24.48
CA TYR A 533 -0.05 23.10 -25.18
C TYR A 533 -1.04 22.30 -24.32
N GLY A 534 -1.69 23.01 -23.39
CA GLY A 534 -2.66 22.44 -22.45
C GLY A 534 -2.02 21.65 -21.32
N PHE A 535 -2.86 21.15 -20.42
CA PHE A 535 -2.44 20.56 -19.14
C PHE A 535 -1.53 19.32 -19.25
N ARG A 536 -1.76 18.46 -20.26
CA ARG A 536 -1.04 17.19 -20.43
C ARG A 536 0.23 17.29 -21.26
N TYR A 537 0.50 18.43 -21.90
CA TYR A 537 1.67 18.65 -22.74
C TYR A 537 2.39 19.91 -22.27
N PRO A 538 3.05 19.85 -21.09
CA PRO A 538 3.83 20.97 -20.61
C PRO A 538 4.99 21.27 -21.56
N GLY A 539 5.36 22.55 -21.63
CA GLY A 539 6.58 22.98 -22.30
C GLY A 539 7.80 22.79 -21.39
N SER A 540 8.97 23.15 -21.90
CA SER A 540 10.20 23.19 -21.12
C SER A 540 10.88 24.56 -21.26
N LYS A 541 11.58 24.98 -20.21
CA LYS A 541 12.36 26.22 -20.17
C LYS A 541 13.74 25.97 -19.56
N PRO A 542 14.78 26.69 -20.01
CA PRO A 542 16.12 26.53 -19.45
C PRO A 542 16.19 26.80 -17.94
N GLY A 543 16.99 26.00 -17.24
CA GLY A 543 17.26 26.13 -15.82
C GLY A 543 18.61 25.54 -15.43
N SER A 544 19.00 25.74 -14.17
CA SER A 544 20.20 25.16 -13.59
C SER A 544 19.87 24.49 -12.26
N LEU A 545 20.39 23.27 -12.05
CA LEU A 545 20.36 22.57 -10.76
C LEU A 545 21.65 22.85 -10.00
N PHE A 546 21.54 23.23 -8.73
CA PHE A 546 22.65 23.45 -7.82
C PHE A 546 22.62 22.42 -6.70
N VAL A 547 23.78 21.83 -6.42
CA VAL A 547 23.99 20.91 -5.30
C VAL A 547 24.69 21.68 -4.18
N ILE A 548 23.99 21.85 -3.07
CA ILE A 548 24.51 22.61 -1.92
C ILE A 548 25.18 21.65 -0.93
N GLU A 549 26.25 22.09 -0.28
CA GLU A 549 27.06 21.24 0.60
C GLU A 549 26.26 20.56 1.73
N ASN A 550 25.22 21.22 2.23
CA ASN A 550 24.30 20.70 3.26
C ASN A 550 23.33 19.61 2.78
N GLY A 551 23.47 19.12 1.54
CA GLY A 551 22.66 18.05 0.98
C GLY A 551 21.34 18.50 0.34
N LEU A 552 21.14 19.80 0.16
CA LEU A 552 20.00 20.35 -0.59
C LEU A 552 20.27 20.33 -2.10
N LEU A 553 19.19 20.13 -2.86
CA LEU A 553 19.16 20.33 -4.30
C LEU A 553 18.27 21.53 -4.62
N VAL A 554 18.76 22.43 -5.48
CA VAL A 554 18.06 23.69 -5.79
C VAL A 554 17.99 23.86 -7.29
N PHE A 555 16.79 23.81 -7.86
CA PHE A 555 16.60 24.06 -9.29
C PHE A 555 16.09 25.49 -9.51
N VAL A 556 16.75 26.22 -10.41
CA VAL A 556 16.42 27.62 -10.72
C VAL A 556 16.07 27.75 -12.20
N TRP A 557 14.87 28.25 -12.49
CA TRP A 557 14.46 28.61 -13.86
C TRP A 557 15.13 29.92 -14.27
N LYS A 558 15.86 29.93 -15.40
CA LYS A 558 16.65 31.09 -15.85
C LYS A 558 15.76 32.31 -16.18
N ASP A 559 14.64 32.08 -16.85
CA ASP A 559 13.72 33.14 -17.29
C ASP A 559 12.97 33.80 -16.12
N SER A 560 12.36 32.99 -15.26
CA SER A 560 11.46 33.46 -14.22
C SER A 560 12.15 33.71 -12.88
N ARG A 561 13.39 33.24 -12.73
CA ARG A 561 14.14 33.18 -11.46
C ARG A 561 13.39 32.44 -10.34
N THR A 562 12.44 31.59 -10.71
CA THR A 562 11.72 30.74 -9.76
C THR A 562 12.65 29.67 -9.21
N VAL A 563 12.52 29.36 -7.92
CA VAL A 563 13.37 28.39 -7.23
C VAL A 563 12.55 27.24 -6.68
N LEU A 564 12.94 26.02 -7.01
CA LEU A 564 12.49 24.81 -6.34
C LEU A 564 13.62 24.29 -5.47
N THR A 565 13.43 24.39 -4.15
CA THR A 565 14.37 23.87 -3.15
C THR A 565 13.92 22.49 -2.71
N MET A 566 14.82 21.53 -2.67
CA MET A 566 14.53 20.13 -2.36
C MET A 566 15.49 19.56 -1.30
N GLN A 567 14.94 18.69 -0.46
CA GLN A 567 15.65 17.93 0.56
C GLN A 567 15.24 16.46 0.54
N ARG A 568 16.11 15.56 1.00
CA ARG A 568 15.77 14.13 1.10
C ARG A 568 14.71 13.90 2.16
N LEU A 569 13.84 12.91 1.92
CA LEU A 569 12.78 12.56 2.85
C LEU A 569 12.92 11.16 3.40
N ASN A 570 12.66 11.04 4.71
CA ASN A 570 12.32 9.79 5.35
C ASN A 570 10.81 9.76 5.63
N LEU A 571 10.04 9.15 4.73
CA LEU A 571 8.57 9.08 4.88
C LEU A 571 8.12 8.39 6.15
N GLN A 572 8.87 7.39 6.62
CA GLN A 572 8.51 6.67 7.83
C GLN A 572 8.58 7.59 9.06
N GLU A 573 9.62 8.42 9.15
CA GLU A 573 9.74 9.40 10.23
C GLU A 573 8.71 10.52 10.11
N LEU A 574 8.48 11.03 8.89
CA LEU A 574 7.49 12.08 8.65
C LEU A 574 6.08 11.61 9.05
N LEU A 575 5.69 10.39 8.69
CA LEU A 575 4.38 9.84 9.09
C LEU A 575 4.27 9.59 10.59
N LYS A 576 5.36 9.19 11.26
CA LYS A 576 5.40 9.05 12.72
C LYS A 576 5.25 10.37 13.47
N LYS A 577 5.63 11.50 12.85
CA LYS A 577 5.40 12.87 13.35
C LYS A 577 4.09 13.48 12.85
N GLY A 578 3.50 12.88 11.81
CA GLY A 578 2.37 13.43 11.07
C GLY A 578 1.04 13.29 11.82
N GLU A 579 0.07 14.07 11.37
CA GLU A 579 -1.28 14.08 11.92
C GLU A 579 -2.22 13.21 11.08
N ARG A 580 -2.92 12.30 11.75
CA ARG A 580 -3.94 11.45 11.12
C ARG A 580 -5.19 12.27 10.88
N VAL A 581 -5.65 12.30 9.64
CA VAL A 581 -6.95 12.83 9.26
C VAL A 581 -7.96 11.71 8.96
N PRO A 582 -9.26 12.03 8.92
CA PRO A 582 -10.27 11.04 8.58
C PRO A 582 -10.10 10.47 7.16
N ALA A 583 -10.36 9.16 7.02
CA ALA A 583 -10.29 8.47 5.74
C ALA A 583 -11.45 8.87 4.80
N LEU A 584 -11.27 8.61 3.50
CA LEU A 584 -12.36 8.66 2.51
C LEU A 584 -13.28 7.42 2.68
N PRO A 585 -14.45 7.37 1.99
CA PRO A 585 -15.21 6.14 1.87
C PRO A 585 -14.36 4.99 1.32
N PRO A 586 -14.56 3.74 1.75
CA PRO A 586 -13.58 2.64 1.61
C PRO A 586 -13.05 2.43 0.19
N ILE A 587 -13.93 2.46 -0.81
CA ILE A 587 -13.56 2.25 -2.21
C ILE A 587 -12.71 3.41 -2.73
N SER A 588 -13.20 4.64 -2.51
CA SER A 588 -12.51 5.88 -2.87
C SER A 588 -11.21 6.07 -2.08
N ASN A 589 -11.13 5.51 -0.87
CA ASN A 589 -9.96 5.55 0.00
C ASN A 589 -8.87 4.60 -0.49
N PHE A 590 -9.23 3.43 -1.02
CA PHE A 590 -8.27 2.52 -1.66
C PHE A 590 -7.78 3.08 -2.99
N SER A 591 -8.70 3.27 -3.94
CA SER A 591 -8.40 3.77 -5.27
C SER A 591 -9.51 4.71 -5.70
N TYR A 592 -9.19 6.00 -5.75
CA TYR A 592 -10.12 6.99 -6.27
C TYR A 592 -10.16 6.86 -7.80
N LEU A 593 -11.35 6.76 -8.39
CA LEU A 593 -11.47 6.56 -9.85
C LEU A 593 -12.04 7.78 -10.57
N THR A 594 -12.50 8.78 -9.82
CA THR A 594 -13.04 10.01 -10.38
C THR A 594 -11.89 10.92 -10.83
N LYS A 595 -11.96 11.38 -12.08
CA LYS A 595 -11.03 12.37 -12.60
C LYS A 595 -11.37 13.73 -11.97
N SER A 596 -10.49 14.22 -11.11
CA SER A 596 -10.58 15.56 -10.55
C SER A 596 -9.21 16.21 -10.56
N TYR A 597 -9.20 17.52 -10.81
CA TYR A 597 -8.02 18.38 -10.70
C TYR A 597 -7.95 19.11 -9.36
N SER A 598 -9.03 19.05 -8.58
CA SER A 598 -9.08 19.60 -7.24
C SER A 598 -8.67 18.57 -6.19
N ASN A 599 -8.01 19.05 -5.16
CA ASN A 599 -7.71 18.24 -3.99
C ASN A 599 -9.02 17.86 -3.27
N VAL A 600 -9.36 16.56 -3.26
CA VAL A 600 -10.59 16.04 -2.65
C VAL A 600 -10.56 16.07 -1.12
N PHE A 601 -9.40 16.38 -0.54
CA PHE A 601 -9.19 16.49 0.89
C PHE A 601 -9.25 17.93 1.43
N THR A 602 -9.53 18.92 0.58
CA THR A 602 -9.58 20.34 0.99
C THR A 602 -10.63 20.63 2.05
N GLY A 603 -11.68 19.80 2.16
CA GLY A 603 -12.72 19.93 3.19
C GLY A 603 -12.32 19.48 4.60
N PHE A 604 -11.15 18.85 4.77
CA PHE A 604 -10.66 18.43 6.09
C PHE A 604 -9.76 19.47 6.76
N SER A 605 -9.37 20.51 6.03
CA SER A 605 -8.41 21.52 6.48
C SER A 605 -9.11 22.80 6.93
N THR A 606 -9.71 22.80 8.13
CA THR A 606 -9.98 23.98 9.00
C THR A 606 -10.87 23.60 10.18
N ALA A 607 -10.31 22.93 11.19
CA ALA A 607 -10.99 22.78 12.49
C ALA A 607 -10.07 22.86 13.72
N SER A 608 -8.74 22.77 13.56
CA SER A 608 -7.81 22.85 14.69
C SER A 608 -7.11 24.21 14.84
N ALA A 609 -7.35 25.17 13.96
CA ALA A 609 -6.94 26.56 14.14
C ALA A 609 -8.19 27.36 14.51
N CYS A 610 -8.22 27.95 15.70
CA CYS A 610 -9.30 28.73 16.35
C CYS A 610 -10.18 27.96 17.34
N LEU A 611 -9.61 27.62 18.49
CA LEU A 611 -10.33 27.81 19.76
C LEU A 611 -9.82 29.13 20.37
N PRO A 612 -10.66 30.17 20.53
CA PRO A 612 -10.26 31.38 21.24
C PRO A 612 -10.09 31.04 22.73
N SER A 613 -8.97 31.47 23.30
CA SER A 613 -8.70 31.40 24.73
C SER A 613 -9.81 32.13 25.52
N PRO A 614 -10.32 31.58 26.63
CA PRO A 614 -11.30 32.28 27.45
C PRO A 614 -10.61 33.48 28.11
N SER A 615 -11.08 34.69 27.79
CA SER A 615 -10.68 35.91 28.46
C SER A 615 -11.10 35.85 29.93
N LEU A 616 -10.12 35.80 30.83
CA LEU A 616 -10.30 36.15 32.24
C LEU A 616 -10.57 37.66 32.33
N SER A 617 -11.81 38.04 32.61
CA SER A 617 -12.16 39.39 33.05
C SER A 617 -11.78 39.53 34.53
N MET A 618 -10.97 40.55 34.85
CA MET A 618 -11.00 41.21 36.15
C MET A 618 -12.30 41.99 36.33
#